data_AF-A0A1L6JC99-F1
#
_entry.id   AF-A0A1L6JC99-F1
#
_cell.length_a   1.000
_cell.length_b   1.000
_cell.length_c   1.000
_cell.angle_alpha   90.00
_cell.angle_beta   90.00
_cell.angle_gamma   90.00
#
_symmetry.space_group_name_H-M   'P 1'
#
loop_
_entity.id
_entity.type
_entity.pdbx_description
1 polymer ?
#
loop_
_entity_poly.entity_id
_entity_poly.type
_entity_poly.pdbx_seq_one_letter_code
_entity_poly.pdbx_strand_id
1 'polypeptide(L)' 'MIEFTVFLYGLLTAFVLMSAGQNRRLERPNPAMVTAVGWGLFSMSSTLAVLLGGVSLALALGMDIPGLAHLALR' A
#
# COMPACT_ATOMS: atom_id res chain seq x y z
N MET A 1 -2.82 -18.45 -1.66
CA MET A 1 -2.15 -17.76 -0.53
C MET A 1 -2.14 -16.25 -0.75
N ILE A 2 -1.71 -15.77 -1.93
CA ILE A 2 -1.78 -14.34 -2.31
C ILE A 2 -3.22 -13.81 -2.27
N GLU A 3 -4.21 -14.61 -2.69
CA GLU A 3 -5.61 -14.20 -2.72
C GLU A 3 -6.10 -13.80 -1.32
N PHE A 4 -5.70 -14.59 -0.31
CA PHE A 4 -6.03 -14.30 1.08
C PHE A 4 -5.36 -13.02 1.58
N THR A 5 -4.10 -12.79 1.21
CA THR A 5 -3.37 -11.56 1.58
C THR A 5 -3.99 -10.32 0.96
N VAL A 6 -4.36 -10.39 -0.33
CA VAL A 6 -5.03 -9.28 -1.03
C VAL A 6 -6.40 -9.01 -0.42
N PHE A 7 -7.17 -10.06 -0.12
CA PHE A 7 -8.45 -9.95 0.57
C PHE A 7 -8.30 -9.29 1.95
N LEU A 8 -7.36 -9.77 2.77
CA LEU A 8 -7.13 -9.24 4.12
C LEU A 8 -6.69 -7.77 4.06
N TYR A 9 -5.80 -7.41 3.14
CA TYR A 9 -5.38 -6.02 2.93
C TYR A 9 -6.57 -5.12 2.56
N GLY A 10 -7.42 -5.57 1.63
CA GLY A 10 -8.64 -4.86 1.25
C GLY A 10 -9.60 -4.70 2.43
N LEU A 11 -9.83 -5.76 3.21
CA LEU A 11 -10.69 -5.76 4.39
C LEU A 11 -10.20 -4.76 5.45
N LEU A 12 -8.89 -4.79 5.78
CA LEU A 12 -8.29 -3.86 6.74
C LEU A 12 -8.36 -2.42 6.25
N THR A 13 -8.12 -2.18 4.96
CA THR A 13 -8.23 -0.84 4.35
C THR A 13 -9.66 -0.31 4.48
N ALA A 14 -10.66 -1.11 4.11
CA ALA A 14 -12.06 -0.75 4.23
C ALA A 14 -12.47 -0.49 5.69
N PHE A 15 -12.02 -1.35 6.61
CA PHE A 15 -12.26 -1.19 8.05
C PHE A 15 -11.70 0.13 8.59
N VAL A 16 -10.45 0.49 8.24
CA VAL A 16 -9.82 1.74 8.67
C VAL A 16 -10.56 2.95 8.12
N LEU A 17 -10.87 2.97 6.82
CA LEU A 17 -11.56 4.09 6.18
C LEU A 17 -12.98 4.29 6.74
N MET A 18 -13.74 3.21 6.90
CA MET A 18 -15.08 3.25 7.50
C MET A 18 -15.02 3.72 8.95
N SER A 19 -14.11 3.17 9.76
CA SER A 19 -13.95 3.56 11.17
C SER A 19 -13.53 5.02 11.30
N ALA A 20 -12.57 5.48 10.50
CA ALA A 20 -12.13 6.87 10.50
C ALA A 20 -13.26 7.83 10.08
N GLY A 21 -14.02 7.48 9.03
CA GLY A 21 -15.17 8.26 8.57
C GLY A 21 -16.29 8.34 9.60
N GLN A 22 -16.61 7.22 10.25
CA GLN A 22 -17.65 7.17 11.28
C GLN A 22 -17.24 7.90 12.55
N ASN A 23 -15.98 7.78 12.98
CA ASN A 23 -15.46 8.51 14.15
C ASN A 23 -15.42 10.02 13.90
N ARG A 24 -15.10 10.44 12.68
CA ARG A 24 -15.16 11.86 12.28
C ARG A 24 -16.59 12.41 12.34
N ARG A 25 -17.59 11.61 11.91
CA ARG A 25 -19.01 12.00 11.97
C ARG A 25 -19.56 12.09 13.40
N LEU A 26 -19.03 11.26 14.31
CA LEU A 26 -19.46 11.18 15.70
C LEU A 26 -18.60 12.03 16.65
N GLU A 27 -17.67 12.83 16.12
CA GLU A 27 -16.69 13.64 16.87
C GLU A 27 -15.96 12.84 17.96
N ARG A 28 -15.76 11.53 17.72
CA ARG A 28 -15.09 10.66 18.68
C ARG A 28 -13.60 10.97 18.72
N PRO A 29 -12.99 11.00 19.91
CA PRO A 29 -11.54 11.10 20.04
C PRO A 29 -10.86 10.05 19.15
N ASN A 30 -9.83 10.47 18.43
CA ASN A 30 -9.18 9.67 17.40
C ASN A 30 -8.68 8.33 17.98
N PRO A 31 -9.27 7.18 17.64
CA PRO A 31 -8.95 5.94 18.32
C PRO A 31 -7.58 5.41 17.88
N ALA A 32 -6.68 5.26 18.85
CA ALA A 32 -5.29 4.84 18.64
C ALA A 32 -5.15 3.56 17.80
N MET A 33 -6.10 2.62 17.94
CA MET A 33 -6.10 1.37 17.17
C MET A 33 -6.30 1.59 15.66
N VAL A 34 -7.23 2.49 15.27
CA VAL A 34 -7.47 2.79 13.84
C VAL A 34 -6.28 3.50 13.24
N THR A 35 -5.64 4.39 14.01
CA THR A 35 -4.40 5.05 13.60
C THR A 35 -3.25 4.05 13.44
N ALA A 36 -3.06 3.13 14.38
CA ALA A 36 -2.01 2.11 14.30
C ALA A 36 -2.17 1.18 13.09
N VAL A 37 -3.40 0.69 12.83
CA VAL A 37 -3.70 -0.14 11.66
C VAL A 37 -3.52 0.66 10.36
N GLY A 38 -3.93 1.93 10.34
CA GLY A 38 -3.71 2.84 9.22
C GLY A 38 -2.22 3.05 8.91
N TRP A 39 -1.38 3.26 9.92
CA TRP A 39 0.08 3.34 9.75
C TRP A 39 0.68 2.04 9.22
N GLY A 40 0.20 0.89 9.69
CA GLY A 40 0.63 -0.42 9.18
C GLY A 40 0.33 -0.59 7.69
N LEU A 41 -0.91 -0.30 7.28
CA LEU A 41 -1.32 -0.33 5.86
C LEU A 41 -0.47 0.64 5.03
N PHE A 42 -0.31 1.88 5.49
CA PHE A 42 0.47 2.90 4.79
C PHE A 42 1.93 2.50 4.59
N SER A 43 2.57 1.89 5.60
CA SER A 43 3.94 1.40 5.50
C SER A 43 4.10 0.33 4.42
N MET A 44 3.15 -0.61 4.34
CA MET A 44 3.14 -1.66 3.32
C MET A 44 2.97 -1.07 1.92
N SER A 45 2.01 -0.14 1.73
CA SER A 45 1.81 0.56 0.45
C SER A 45 3.04 1.38 0.06
N SER A 46 3.66 2.08 1.02
CA SER A 46 4.83 2.93 0.77
C SER A 46 6.05 2.10 0.39
N THR A 47 6.28 0.98 1.06
CA THR A 47 7.38 0.05 0.73
C THR A 47 7.21 -0.45 -0.71
N LEU A 48 6.01 -0.90 -1.06
CA LEU A 48 5.73 -1.36 -2.42
C LEU A 48 5.90 -0.24 -3.45
N ALA A 49 5.42 0.96 -3.15
CA ALA A 49 5.56 2.12 -4.02
C ALA A 49 7.03 2.51 -4.24
N VAL A 50 7.87 2.47 -3.20
CA VAL A 50 9.31 2.76 -3.32
C VAL A 50 10.02 1.69 -4.15
N LEU A 51 9.71 0.41 -3.95
CA LEU A 51 10.28 -0.68 -4.74
C LEU A 51 9.91 -0.55 -6.23
N LEU A 52 8.62 -0.35 -6.53
CA LEU A 52 8.15 -0.19 -7.91
C LEU A 52 8.65 1.12 -8.54
N GLY A 53 8.68 2.22 -7.77
CA GLY A 53 9.22 3.51 -8.21
C GLY A 53 10.72 3.44 -8.50
N GLY A 54 11.49 2.74 -7.67
CA GLY A 54 12.91 2.50 -7.91
C GLY A 54 13.17 1.69 -9.17
N VAL A 55 12.39 0.62 -9.41
CA VAL A 55 12.44 -0.15 -10.65
C VAL A 55 12.10 0.74 -11.85
N SER A 56 10.99 1.49 -11.78
CA SER A 56 10.56 2.39 -12.85
C SER A 56 11.61 3.45 -13.17
N LEU A 57 12.25 4.04 -12.17
CA LEU A 57 13.31 5.02 -12.34
C LEU A 57 14.55 4.39 -12.99
N ALA A 58 14.97 3.22 -12.52
CA ALA A 58 16.11 2.50 -13.09
C ALA A 58 15.89 2.17 -14.58
N LEU A 59 14.68 1.72 -14.94
CA LEU A 59 14.30 1.49 -16.34
C LEU A 59 14.30 2.78 -17.15
N ALA A 60 13.77 3.88 -16.61
CA ALA A 60 13.76 5.18 -17.28
C ALA A 60 15.17 5.74 -17.55
N LEU A 61 16.15 5.37 -16.70
CA LEU A 61 17.56 5.71 -16.87
C LEU A 61 18.31 4.75 -17.81
N GLY A 62 17.62 3.76 -18.40
CA GLY A 62 18.22 2.79 -19.32
C GLY A 62 19.06 1.72 -18.62
N MET A 63 18.90 1.54 -17.31
CA MET A 63 19.59 0.48 -16.57
C MET A 63 18.93 -0.86 -16.85
N ASP A 64 19.69 -1.82 -17.37
CA ASP A 64 19.18 -3.16 -17.65
C ASP A 64 19.14 -3.98 -16.36
N ILE A 65 17.93 -4.29 -15.88
CA ILE A 65 17.73 -5.07 -14.66
C ILE A 65 17.54 -6.54 -15.07
N PRO A 66 18.52 -7.43 -14.77
CA PRO A 66 18.44 -8.83 -15.18
C PRO A 66 17.20 -9.49 -14.59
N GLY A 67 16.41 -10.13 -15.46
CA GLY A 67 15.12 -10.75 -15.09
C GLY A 67 13.90 -9.84 -15.26
N LEU A 68 14.05 -8.52 -15.38
CA LEU A 68 12.95 -7.56 -15.66
C LEU A 68 13.04 -6.93 -17.06
N ALA A 69 14.12 -7.19 -17.81
CA ALA A 69 14.32 -6.71 -19.19
C ALA A 69 13.13 -6.98 -20.14
N HIS A 70 12.40 -8.08 -19.92
CA HIS A 70 11.23 -8.46 -20.72
C HIS A 70 10.01 -7.54 -20.51
N LEU A 71 9.93 -6.81 -19.40
CA LEU A 71 8.88 -5.82 -19.12
C LEU A 71 9.16 -4.46 -19.76
N ALA A 72 10.42 -4.17 -20.12
CA ALA A 72 10.84 -2.90 -20.73
C ALA A 72 10.70 -2.89 -22.27
N LEU A 73 10.51 -4.06 -22.91
CA LEU A 73 10.44 -4.24 -24.36
C LEU A 73 8.99 -4.34 -24.91
N ARG A 74 7.98 -3.94 -24.14
CA ARG A 74 6.59 -3.79 -24.59
C ARG A 74 6.11 -2.36 -24.42
#